data_AF-A0A9Q3PUB1-F1
#
_entry.id   AF-A0A9Q3PUB1-F1
#
_cell.length_a   1.000
_cell.length_b   1.000
_cell.length_c   1.000
_cell.angle_alpha   90.00
_cell.angle_beta   90.00
_cell.angle_gamma   90.00
#
_symmetry.space_group_name_H-M   'P 1'
#
loop_
_entity.id
_entity.type
_entity.pdbx_description
1 polymer ?
#
loop_
_entity_poly.entity_id
_entity_poly.type
_entity_poly.pdbx_seq_one_letter_code
_entity_poly.pdbx_strand_id
1 'polypeptide(L)'
;MPKEYNCNTHSQFQLFTPSFPTSYPAVLSLTSKQKLIQFPIGSDLPMMTWPHSIIQTPLLPHQKTGLAFLWDQEIPNGQSARNLWATSPPGSTFNARHIITNKVISAFESLLTNTPLEGLLADDMGLGKTIQAIDLIGTFKERLIANPHCSTPTMIICPPCLITNWQSEISKHAQAGALQGKIHHGPTRHSLSKANILKYDIIFTSYNTMTQEFKQTNTSTSLIFKINWHCTILGEAQ
;
A
#
# COMPACT_ATOMS: atom_id res chain seq x y z
N MET A 1 1.92 28.58 -9.59
CA MET A 1 1.97 27.36 -10.42
C MET A 1 2.30 26.19 -9.51
N PRO A 2 1.53 25.09 -9.49
CA PRO A 2 1.92 23.91 -8.71
C PRO A 2 3.13 23.29 -9.37
N LYS A 3 4.21 23.07 -8.59
CA LYS A 3 5.42 22.39 -9.07
C LYS A 3 5.07 20.93 -9.38
N GLU A 4 5.49 20.46 -10.54
CA GLU A 4 5.40 19.06 -10.94
C GLU A 4 6.09 18.16 -9.90
N TYR A 5 5.39 17.09 -9.52
CA TYR A 5 5.88 16.07 -8.61
C TYR A 5 6.97 15.24 -9.30
N ASN A 6 8.14 15.12 -8.68
CA ASN A 6 9.28 14.35 -9.20
C ASN A 6 9.44 13.05 -8.39
N CYS A 7 9.11 11.92 -9.02
CA CYS A 7 9.19 10.58 -8.46
C CYS A 7 10.61 10.13 -8.07
N ASN A 8 11.67 10.85 -8.46
CA ASN A 8 13.05 10.50 -8.12
C ASN A 8 13.48 10.89 -6.69
N THR A 9 12.64 11.62 -5.95
CA THR A 9 12.94 12.06 -4.57
C THR A 9 12.87 10.94 -3.53
N HIS A 10 12.36 9.75 -3.89
CA HIS A 10 12.31 8.57 -3.01
C HIS A 10 13.67 7.89 -2.74
N SER A 11 14.75 8.35 -3.39
CA SER A 11 16.06 7.69 -3.40
C SER A 11 17.02 8.09 -2.28
N GLN A 12 16.70 9.06 -1.41
CA GLN A 12 17.64 9.62 -0.43
C GLN A 12 17.37 9.27 1.04
N PHE A 13 16.42 8.39 1.34
CA PHE A 13 16.04 8.13 2.73
C PHE A 13 16.70 6.86 3.27
N GLN A 14 17.37 6.99 4.42
CA GLN A 14 17.70 5.85 5.27
C GLN A 14 16.39 5.31 5.86
N LEU A 15 15.72 4.48 5.06
CA LEU A 15 14.61 3.65 5.49
C LEU A 15 15.15 2.74 6.60
N PHE A 16 14.38 2.52 7.66
CA PHE A 16 14.58 1.33 8.47
C PHE A 16 14.23 0.16 7.56
N THR A 17 15.24 -0.39 6.90
CA THR A 17 15.08 -1.56 6.03
C THR A 17 15.00 -2.77 6.94
N PRO A 18 13.87 -3.50 7.01
CA PRO A 18 13.89 -4.81 7.64
C PRO A 18 15.01 -5.63 6.97
N SER A 19 15.80 -6.34 7.78
CA SER A 19 16.84 -7.22 7.27
C SER A 19 16.18 -8.40 6.58
N PHE A 20 16.21 -8.42 5.25
CA PHE A 20 15.68 -9.52 4.47
C PHE A 20 16.74 -10.60 4.22
N PRO A 21 16.34 -11.86 3.94
CA PRO A 21 17.26 -12.88 3.45
C PRO A 21 17.95 -12.39 2.16
N THR A 22 19.27 -12.51 2.11
CA THR A 22 20.12 -12.00 1.01
C THR A 22 20.11 -12.90 -0.23
N SER A 23 19.51 -14.09 -0.16
CA SER A 23 19.50 -15.04 -1.28
C SER A 23 18.33 -16.03 -1.20
N TYR A 24 17.69 -16.24 -2.34
CA TYR A 24 16.78 -17.35 -2.61
C TYR A 24 17.43 -18.28 -3.65
N PRO A 25 17.13 -19.59 -3.64
CA PRO A 25 17.78 -20.57 -4.51
C PRO A 25 17.54 -20.27 -6.00
N ALA A 26 18.48 -20.65 -6.86
CA ALA A 26 18.42 -20.39 -8.30
C ALA A 26 17.29 -21.18 -8.99
N VAL A 27 16.23 -20.48 -9.43
CA VAL A 27 14.98 -21.04 -9.99
C VAL A 27 15.03 -21.29 -11.52
N LEU A 28 16.22 -21.25 -12.13
CA LEU A 28 16.34 -21.14 -13.59
C LEU A 28 16.02 -22.43 -14.37
N SER A 29 16.05 -23.61 -13.74
CA SER A 29 15.88 -24.91 -14.42
C SER A 29 14.45 -25.50 -14.38
N LEU A 30 13.48 -24.81 -13.77
CA LEU A 30 12.16 -25.38 -13.50
C LEU A 30 11.10 -25.04 -14.57
N THR A 31 10.04 -25.86 -14.63
CA THR A 31 8.85 -25.57 -15.45
C THR A 31 8.10 -24.36 -14.90
N SER A 32 7.37 -23.62 -15.75
CA SER A 32 6.68 -22.36 -15.35
C SER A 32 5.77 -22.52 -14.12
N LYS A 33 5.13 -23.69 -13.95
CA LYS A 33 4.28 -24.00 -12.78
C LYS A 33 5.10 -24.22 -11.50
N GLN A 34 6.25 -24.89 -11.60
CA GLN A 34 7.17 -25.09 -10.47
C GLN A 34 7.88 -23.79 -10.08
N LYS A 35 8.16 -22.90 -11.06
CA LYS A 35 8.71 -21.56 -10.83
C LYS A 35 7.76 -20.68 -10.02
N LEU A 36 6.46 -20.77 -10.29
CA LEU A 36 5.43 -20.03 -9.56
C LEU A 36 5.30 -20.43 -8.08
N ILE A 37 5.51 -21.73 -7.78
CA ILE A 37 5.42 -22.27 -6.41
C ILE A 37 6.61 -21.83 -5.55
N GLN A 38 7.75 -21.49 -6.16
CA GLN A 38 8.94 -21.06 -5.45
C GLN A 38 8.98 -19.55 -5.15
N PHE A 39 7.99 -18.78 -5.59
CA PHE A 39 7.91 -17.38 -5.19
C PHE A 39 7.58 -17.31 -3.70
N PRO A 40 8.31 -16.48 -2.92
CA PRO A 40 8.00 -16.23 -1.53
C PRO A 40 6.51 -15.96 -1.37
N ILE A 41 5.85 -16.83 -0.62
CA ILE A 41 4.47 -16.62 -0.20
C ILE A 41 4.54 -15.65 0.98
N GLY A 42 3.49 -14.85 1.22
CA GLY A 42 3.49 -13.90 2.35
C GLY A 42 3.95 -14.53 3.68
N SER A 43 3.71 -15.84 3.88
CA SER A 43 4.18 -16.66 5.01
C SER A 43 5.69 -16.79 5.18
N ASP A 44 6.47 -16.60 4.11
CA ASP A 44 7.93 -16.75 4.09
C ASP A 44 8.65 -15.45 4.46
N LEU A 45 7.90 -14.35 4.59
CA LEU A 45 8.44 -13.06 4.98
C LEU A 45 8.66 -12.97 6.49
N PRO A 46 9.76 -12.34 6.94
CA PRO A 46 10.00 -12.13 8.36
C PRO A 46 8.87 -11.32 8.98
N MET A 47 8.46 -11.70 10.18
CA MET A 47 7.43 -10.98 10.93
C MET A 47 7.84 -9.52 11.14
N MET A 48 6.95 -8.60 10.79
CA MET A 48 7.17 -7.18 11.06
C MET A 48 7.15 -6.93 12.58
N THR A 49 8.16 -6.23 13.10
CA THR A 49 8.18 -5.74 14.48
C THR A 49 8.46 -4.24 14.45
N TRP A 50 7.39 -3.43 14.44
CA TRP A 50 7.51 -1.98 14.61
C TRP A 50 7.05 -1.58 16.01
N PRO A 51 7.74 -0.63 16.65
CA PRO A 51 7.21 0.01 17.84
C PRO A 51 6.07 0.95 17.40
N HIS A 52 4.85 0.43 17.32
CA HIS A 52 3.69 1.25 16.99
C HIS A 52 3.34 2.13 18.19
N SER A 53 3.47 3.44 18.05
CA SER A 53 2.97 4.41 19.02
C SER A 53 1.48 4.69 18.81
N ILE A 54 0.98 4.46 17.58
CA ILE A 54 -0.41 4.70 17.19
C ILE A 54 -1.33 3.51 17.49
N ILE A 55 -0.84 2.27 17.34
CA ILE A 55 -1.66 1.06 17.45
C ILE A 55 -1.49 0.46 18.85
N GLN A 56 -2.60 0.27 19.55
CA GLN A 56 -2.60 -0.23 20.93
C GLN A 56 -2.85 -1.74 21.03
N THR A 57 -3.44 -2.33 19.99
CA THR A 57 -3.75 -3.76 19.99
C THR A 57 -2.55 -4.58 19.53
N PRO A 58 -2.13 -5.61 20.28
CA PRO A 58 -1.07 -6.50 19.83
C PRO A 58 -1.54 -7.35 18.64
N LEU A 59 -0.80 -7.29 17.53
CA LEU A 59 -1.05 -8.10 16.34
C LEU A 59 -0.67 -9.57 16.56
N LEU A 60 -1.48 -10.47 16.00
CA LEU A 60 -1.18 -11.91 15.93
C LEU A 60 -0.04 -12.20 14.95
N PRO A 61 0.65 -13.35 15.08
CA PRO A 61 1.81 -13.65 14.22
C PRO A 61 1.50 -13.58 12.72
N HIS A 62 0.40 -14.18 12.27
CA HIS A 62 0.00 -14.14 10.86
C HIS A 62 -0.34 -12.73 10.38
N GLN A 63 -0.87 -11.88 11.26
CA GLN A 63 -1.17 -10.48 10.95
C GLN A 63 0.09 -9.66 10.73
N LYS A 64 1.14 -9.91 11.52
CA LYS A 64 2.46 -9.28 11.34
C LYS A 64 3.13 -9.71 10.04
N THR A 65 2.93 -10.96 9.65
CA THR A 65 3.44 -11.50 8.38
C THR A 65 2.69 -10.92 7.18
N GLY A 66 1.35 -10.85 7.24
CA GLY A 66 0.53 -10.19 6.22
C GLY A 66 0.85 -8.69 6.07
N LEU A 67 1.10 -8.01 7.19
CA LEU A 67 1.55 -6.63 7.19
C LEU A 67 2.94 -6.46 6.55
N ALA A 68 3.89 -7.34 6.88
CA ALA A 68 5.22 -7.34 6.26
C ALA A 68 5.12 -7.51 4.73
N PHE A 69 4.21 -8.37 4.27
CA PHE A 69 3.91 -8.54 2.86
C PHE A 69 3.38 -7.25 2.22
N LEU A 70 2.36 -6.63 2.82
CA LEU A 70 1.80 -5.38 2.30
C LEU A 70 2.84 -4.26 2.25
N TRP A 71 3.67 -4.15 3.29
CA TRP A 71 4.74 -3.17 3.36
C TRP A 71 5.81 -3.38 2.27
N ASP A 72 6.18 -4.63 2.01
CA ASP A 72 7.14 -4.96 0.96
C ASP A 72 6.62 -4.58 -0.44
N GLN A 73 5.31 -4.68 -0.68
CA GLN A 73 4.69 -4.24 -1.93
C GLN A 73 4.68 -2.71 -2.11
N GLU A 74 4.85 -1.94 -1.03
CA GLU A 74 4.84 -0.48 -1.08
C GLU A 74 6.23 0.15 -1.23
N ILE A 75 7.28 -0.66 -1.20
CA ILE A 75 8.63 -0.20 -1.46
C ILE A 75 8.94 -0.48 -2.95
N PRO A 76 9.30 0.53 -3.77
CA PRO A 76 9.68 0.34 -5.17
C PRO A 76 10.82 -0.67 -5.40
N ASN A 77 11.55 -1.02 -4.35
CA ASN A 77 12.62 -2.03 -4.33
C ASN A 77 12.33 -3.23 -3.43
N GLY A 78 11.07 -3.45 -3.05
CA GLY A 78 10.65 -4.61 -2.26
C GLY A 78 11.01 -5.93 -2.91
N GLN A 79 11.17 -6.97 -2.09
CA GLN A 79 11.52 -8.31 -2.57
C GLN A 79 10.43 -8.87 -3.49
N SER A 80 9.16 -8.61 -3.16
CA SER A 80 8.00 -9.07 -3.93
C SER A 80 7.98 -8.53 -5.35
N ALA A 81 8.37 -7.27 -5.56
CA ALA A 81 8.50 -6.68 -6.90
C ALA A 81 9.65 -7.30 -7.71
N ARG A 82 10.69 -7.83 -7.03
CA ARG A 82 11.84 -8.49 -7.65
C ARG A 82 11.63 -9.97 -7.91
N ASN A 83 10.67 -10.61 -7.25
CA ASN A 83 10.46 -12.05 -7.31
C ASN A 83 10.30 -12.56 -8.75
N LEU A 84 9.68 -11.79 -9.65
CA LEU A 84 9.49 -12.20 -11.05
C LEU A 84 10.70 -11.92 -11.97
N TRP A 85 11.80 -11.37 -11.46
CA TRP A 85 12.95 -10.94 -12.26
C TRP A 85 14.26 -11.58 -11.77
N ALA A 86 15.00 -12.21 -12.69
CA ALA A 86 16.34 -12.69 -12.44
C ALA A 86 17.36 -11.64 -12.93
N THR A 87 18.23 -11.16 -12.03
CA THR A 87 19.33 -10.26 -12.39
C THR A 87 20.51 -11.06 -12.95
N SER A 88 21.24 -10.45 -13.88
CA SER A 88 22.45 -11.06 -14.44
C SER A 88 23.67 -10.80 -13.55
N PRO A 89 24.70 -11.66 -13.59
CA PRO A 89 26.01 -11.34 -13.03
C PRO A 89 26.62 -10.08 -13.66
N PRO A 90 27.50 -9.36 -12.93
CA PRO A 90 28.25 -8.22 -13.47
C PRO A 90 29.00 -8.61 -14.76
N GLY A 91 28.88 -7.80 -15.82
CA GLY A 91 29.54 -8.04 -17.12
C GLY A 91 28.67 -8.71 -18.19
N SER A 92 27.38 -8.97 -17.91
CA SER A 92 26.42 -9.51 -18.88
C SER A 92 25.81 -8.41 -19.77
N THR A 93 25.29 -8.78 -20.95
CA THR A 93 24.67 -7.86 -21.93
C THR A 93 23.26 -7.38 -21.57
N PHE A 94 22.68 -7.91 -20.49
CA PHE A 94 21.36 -7.57 -19.99
C PHE A 94 21.40 -7.42 -18.48
N ASN A 95 20.56 -6.56 -17.89
CA ASN A 95 20.57 -6.31 -16.45
C ASN A 95 19.54 -7.17 -15.70
N ALA A 96 18.39 -7.46 -16.32
CA ALA A 96 17.40 -8.37 -15.75
C ALA A 96 16.59 -9.12 -16.82
N ARG A 97 16.08 -10.30 -16.44
CA ARG A 97 15.22 -11.16 -17.24
C ARG A 97 13.97 -11.53 -16.46
N HIS A 98 12.80 -11.34 -17.04
CA HIS A 98 11.54 -11.78 -16.44
C HIS A 98 11.44 -13.31 -16.47
N ILE A 99 11.21 -13.94 -15.32
CA ILE A 99 11.30 -15.39 -15.12
C ILE A 99 10.25 -16.16 -15.94
N ILE A 100 9.08 -15.56 -16.17
CA ILE A 100 7.96 -16.23 -16.85
C ILE A 100 7.99 -15.95 -18.36
N THR A 101 8.12 -14.68 -18.75
CA THR A 101 8.01 -14.26 -20.16
C THR A 101 9.35 -14.29 -20.89
N ASN A 102 10.46 -14.51 -20.18
CA ASN A 102 11.83 -14.38 -20.69
C ASN A 102 12.17 -13.01 -21.28
N LYS A 103 11.35 -11.98 -21.04
CA LYS A 103 11.62 -10.63 -21.50
C LYS A 103 12.89 -10.10 -20.84
N VAL A 104 13.82 -9.62 -21.64
CA VAL A 104 15.10 -9.08 -21.20
C VAL A 104 15.05 -7.57 -21.20
N ILE A 105 15.55 -6.94 -20.14
CA ILE A 105 15.64 -5.48 -20.02
C ILE A 105 17.03 -5.06 -19.52
N SER A 106 17.52 -3.95 -20.08
CA SER A 106 18.76 -3.30 -19.67
C SER A 106 18.54 -2.24 -18.59
N ALA A 107 17.33 -1.73 -18.38
CA ALA A 107 17.03 -0.68 -17.40
C ALA A 107 16.18 -1.20 -16.22
N PHE A 108 16.69 -2.21 -15.49
CA PHE A 108 15.92 -2.87 -14.42
C PHE A 108 15.56 -1.93 -13.26
N GLU A 109 16.47 -1.05 -12.86
CA GLU A 109 16.23 -0.07 -11.78
C GLU A 109 15.09 0.88 -12.11
N SER A 110 15.01 1.35 -13.37
CA SER A 110 13.91 2.21 -13.82
C SER A 110 12.56 1.47 -13.84
N LEU A 111 12.56 0.17 -14.11
CA LEU A 111 11.34 -0.63 -14.04
C LEU A 111 10.83 -0.71 -12.60
N LEU A 112 11.71 -1.03 -11.64
CA LEU A 112 11.37 -1.14 -10.22
C LEU A 112 10.81 0.18 -9.65
N THR A 113 11.33 1.32 -10.11
CA THR A 113 10.78 2.63 -9.72
C THR A 113 9.41 2.95 -10.32
N ASN A 114 8.99 2.25 -11.37
CA ASN A 114 7.77 2.53 -12.14
C ASN A 114 6.72 1.41 -12.04
N THR A 115 6.99 0.33 -11.29
CA THR A 115 5.99 -0.70 -11.04
C THR A 115 4.91 -0.15 -10.09
N PRO A 116 3.62 -0.35 -10.41
CA PRO A 116 2.54 0.03 -9.51
C PRO A 116 2.70 -0.74 -8.20
N LEU A 117 2.66 -0.01 -7.10
CA LEU A 117 2.74 -0.54 -5.74
C LEU A 117 1.33 -0.99 -5.35
N GLU A 118 1.03 -2.27 -5.57
CA GLU A 118 -0.28 -2.86 -5.34
C GLU A 118 -0.16 -4.12 -4.49
N GLY A 119 -0.98 -4.23 -3.45
CA GLY A 119 -1.04 -5.39 -2.58
C GLY A 119 -2.46 -5.95 -2.51
N LEU A 120 -2.59 -7.28 -2.56
CA LEU A 120 -3.85 -7.98 -2.35
C LEU A 120 -3.79 -8.76 -1.04
N LEU A 121 -4.63 -8.39 -0.08
CA LEU A 121 -4.83 -9.14 1.15
C LEU A 121 -6.13 -9.96 1.06
N ALA A 122 -6.00 -11.21 0.63
CA ALA A 122 -7.11 -12.14 0.42
C ALA A 122 -7.19 -13.24 1.51
N ASP A 123 -6.89 -12.86 2.76
CA ASP A 123 -7.03 -13.74 3.92
C ASP A 123 -8.49 -14.18 4.12
N ASP A 124 -8.69 -15.36 4.73
CA ASP A 124 -10.02 -15.83 5.14
C ASP A 124 -10.77 -14.81 6.02
N MET A 125 -12.09 -14.90 6.01
CA MET A 125 -12.94 -14.09 6.90
C MET A 125 -12.59 -14.37 8.37
N GLY A 126 -12.46 -13.32 9.17
CA GLY A 126 -12.12 -13.43 10.60
C GLY A 126 -10.63 -13.39 10.94
N LEU A 127 -9.71 -13.40 9.97
CA LEU A 127 -8.25 -13.31 10.24
C LEU A 127 -7.76 -11.91 10.63
N GLY A 128 -8.65 -10.92 10.67
CA GLY A 128 -8.32 -9.55 11.10
C GLY A 128 -7.69 -8.69 10.00
N LYS A 129 -8.18 -8.80 8.76
CA LYS A 129 -7.76 -7.93 7.65
C LYS A 129 -7.92 -6.44 7.97
N THR A 130 -8.99 -6.07 8.67
CA THR A 130 -9.26 -4.68 9.06
C THR A 130 -8.20 -4.13 10.01
N ILE A 131 -7.81 -4.89 11.05
CA ILE A 131 -6.76 -4.45 11.98
C ILE A 131 -5.40 -4.36 11.27
N GLN A 132 -5.08 -5.29 10.36
CA GLN A 132 -3.86 -5.19 9.54
C GLN A 132 -3.83 -3.91 8.69
N ALA A 133 -4.95 -3.56 8.06
CA ALA A 133 -5.08 -2.33 7.29
C ALA A 133 -5.00 -1.05 8.16
N ILE A 134 -5.61 -1.05 9.36
CA ILE A 134 -5.51 0.06 10.31
C ILE A 134 -4.05 0.25 10.76
N ASP A 135 -3.34 -0.85 11.02
CA ASP A 135 -1.95 -0.84 11.43
C ASP A 135 -1.03 -0.28 10.33
N LEU A 136 -1.28 -0.68 9.08
CA LEU A 136 -0.60 -0.14 7.91
C LEU A 136 -0.79 1.39 7.80
N ILE A 137 -2.02 1.87 7.97
CA ILE A 137 -2.32 3.33 7.98
C ILE A 137 -1.59 4.05 9.13
N GLY A 138 -1.55 3.45 10.32
CA GLY A 138 -0.79 3.98 11.45
C GLY A 138 0.69 4.12 11.12
N THR A 139 1.27 3.10 10.48
CA THR A 139 2.67 3.09 10.03
C THR A 139 2.94 4.22 9.02
N PHE A 140 2.02 4.48 8.09
CA PHE A 140 2.14 5.65 7.20
C PHE A 140 2.14 6.96 7.95
N LYS A 141 1.22 7.12 8.89
CA LYS A 141 1.12 8.35 9.66
C LYS A 141 2.41 8.63 10.44
N GLU A 142 2.99 7.63 11.09
CA GLU A 142 4.28 7.79 11.79
C GLU A 142 5.40 8.21 10.83
N ARG A 143 5.44 7.62 9.63
CA ARG A 143 6.41 7.99 8.58
C ARG A 143 6.21 9.42 8.07
N LEU A 144 4.96 9.87 7.94
CA LEU A 144 4.61 11.22 7.53
C LEU A 144 4.95 12.26 8.60
N ILE A 145 4.79 11.91 9.89
CA ILE A 145 5.24 12.76 11.01
C ILE A 145 6.76 12.92 10.97
N ALA A 146 7.50 11.83 10.72
CA ALA A 146 8.94 11.88 10.55
C ALA A 146 9.38 12.68 9.30
N ASN A 147 8.53 12.78 8.27
CA ASN A 147 8.81 13.48 7.01
C ASN A 147 7.61 14.34 6.54
N PRO A 148 7.47 15.59 7.04
CA PRO A 148 6.27 16.42 6.85
C PRO A 148 6.01 16.89 5.41
N HIS A 149 6.87 16.56 4.45
CA HIS A 149 6.80 17.08 3.08
C HIS A 149 5.64 16.53 2.24
N CYS A 150 4.89 15.52 2.73
CA CYS A 150 3.76 14.91 2.02
C CYS A 150 2.65 14.39 2.95
N SER A 151 1.89 15.27 3.62
CA SER A 151 0.70 14.84 4.37
C SER A 151 -0.46 14.52 3.42
N THR A 152 -0.46 13.33 2.82
CA THR A 152 -1.56 12.84 2.00
C THR A 152 -2.39 11.80 2.76
N PRO A 153 -3.73 11.87 2.73
CA PRO A 153 -4.60 10.94 3.44
C PRO A 153 -4.68 9.57 2.76
N THR A 154 -5.15 8.58 3.50
CA THR A 154 -5.58 7.27 2.96
C THR A 154 -7.06 7.32 2.59
N MET A 155 -7.43 6.81 1.42
CA MET A 155 -8.83 6.64 1.01
C MET A 155 -9.28 5.21 1.29
N ILE A 156 -10.42 5.03 1.94
CA ILE A 156 -11.07 3.73 2.11
C ILE A 156 -12.38 3.74 1.32
N ILE A 157 -12.47 2.86 0.33
CA ILE A 157 -13.68 2.67 -0.48
C ILE A 157 -14.33 1.37 -0.02
N CYS A 158 -15.54 1.46 0.53
CA CYS A 158 -16.29 0.28 0.98
C CYS A 158 -17.81 0.52 0.93
N PRO A 159 -18.65 -0.52 1.02
CA PRO A 159 -20.09 -0.36 1.22
C PRO A 159 -20.40 0.57 2.41
N PRO A 160 -21.38 1.49 2.32
CA PRO A 160 -21.67 2.44 3.40
C PRO A 160 -21.96 1.79 4.76
N CYS A 161 -22.55 0.59 4.77
CA CYS A 161 -22.80 -0.18 5.98
C CYS A 161 -21.52 -0.62 6.72
N LEU A 162 -20.37 -0.69 6.05
CA LEU A 162 -19.10 -1.07 6.65
C LEU A 162 -18.32 0.13 7.20
N ILE A 163 -18.67 1.37 6.82
CA ILE A 163 -17.96 2.57 7.28
C ILE A 163 -18.03 2.69 8.81
N THR A 164 -19.20 2.42 9.41
CA THR A 164 -19.36 2.44 10.87
C THR A 164 -18.53 1.36 11.56
N ASN A 165 -18.41 0.18 10.94
CA ASN A 165 -17.55 -0.89 11.43
C ASN A 165 -16.07 -0.48 11.40
N TRP A 166 -15.60 0.15 10.31
CA TRP A 166 -14.25 0.71 10.24
C TRP A 166 -13.98 1.74 11.34
N GLN A 167 -14.92 2.66 11.59
CA GLN A 167 -14.78 3.65 12.65
C GLN A 167 -14.71 3.02 14.05
N SER A 168 -15.51 1.97 14.30
CA SER A 168 -15.46 1.20 15.54
C SER A 168 -14.12 0.49 15.72
N GLU A 169 -13.64 -0.19 14.68
CA GLU A 169 -12.36 -0.91 14.72
C GLU A 169 -11.17 0.04 14.89
N ILE A 170 -11.18 1.22 14.26
CA ILE A 170 -10.17 2.26 14.50
C ILE A 170 -10.18 2.69 15.96
N SER A 171 -11.36 2.96 16.53
CA SER A 171 -11.48 3.39 17.93
C SER A 171 -11.03 2.33 18.93
N LYS A 172 -11.17 1.05 18.55
CA LYS A 172 -10.75 -0.10 19.36
C LYS A 172 -9.25 -0.38 19.26
N HIS A 173 -8.66 -0.23 18.07
CA HIS A 173 -7.30 -0.69 17.78
C HIS A 173 -6.24 0.42 17.79
N ALA A 174 -6.61 1.67 17.54
CA ALA A 174 -5.71 2.82 17.62
C ALA A 174 -5.85 3.56 18.95
N GLN A 175 -4.78 4.24 19.36
CA GLN A 175 -4.80 5.18 20.48
C GLN A 175 -5.84 6.28 20.25
N ALA A 176 -6.45 6.76 21.33
CA ALA A 176 -7.52 7.74 21.25
C ALA A 176 -7.05 9.02 20.50
N GLY A 177 -7.73 9.34 19.40
CA GLY A 177 -7.43 10.50 18.56
C GLY A 177 -6.19 10.34 17.67
N ALA A 178 -5.52 9.19 17.68
CA ALA A 178 -4.31 8.97 16.88
C ALA A 178 -4.61 8.78 15.39
N LEU A 179 -5.80 8.30 15.02
CA LEU A 179 -6.27 8.25 13.63
C LEU A 179 -7.63 8.94 13.50
N GLN A 180 -7.71 9.96 12.65
CA GLN A 180 -8.90 10.76 12.41
C GLN A 180 -9.50 10.45 11.04
N GLY A 181 -10.71 9.90 11.05
CA GLY A 181 -11.46 9.55 9.86
C GLY A 181 -12.60 10.52 9.54
N LYS A 182 -12.79 10.83 8.26
CA LYS A 182 -13.93 11.62 7.77
C LYS A 182 -14.70 10.89 6.68
N ILE A 183 -16.03 10.97 6.76
CA ILE A 183 -16.93 10.36 5.77
C ILE A 183 -17.19 11.35 4.63
N HIS A 184 -16.86 10.92 3.41
CA HIS A 184 -17.19 11.55 2.14
C HIS A 184 -18.26 10.70 1.43
N HIS A 185 -19.49 10.76 1.94
CA HIS A 185 -20.64 10.02 1.41
C HIS A 185 -21.93 10.83 1.63
N GLY A 186 -22.98 10.50 0.88
CA GLY A 186 -24.31 11.09 1.05
C GLY A 186 -24.36 12.60 0.78
N PRO A 187 -25.43 13.29 1.24
CA PRO A 187 -25.60 14.73 1.04
C PRO A 187 -24.49 15.59 1.65
N THR A 188 -23.87 15.10 2.72
CA THR A 188 -22.79 15.79 3.46
C THR A 188 -21.47 15.85 2.70
N ARG A 189 -21.30 15.09 1.61
CA ARG A 189 -20.04 15.05 0.82
C ARG A 189 -19.62 16.41 0.25
N HIS A 190 -20.59 17.27 -0.06
CA HIS A 190 -20.32 18.62 -0.62
C HIS A 190 -19.84 19.62 0.42
N SER A 191 -19.85 19.27 1.71
CA SER A 191 -19.38 20.14 2.79
C SER A 191 -17.86 20.16 2.96
N LEU A 192 -17.14 19.26 2.27
CA LEU A 192 -15.69 19.14 2.40
C LEU A 192 -15.00 19.96 1.32
N SER A 193 -13.98 20.73 1.73
CA SER A 193 -13.01 21.33 0.80
C SER A 193 -11.71 20.50 0.77
N LYS A 194 -10.85 20.75 -0.22
CA LYS A 194 -9.51 20.12 -0.30
C LYS A 194 -8.70 20.36 0.97
N ALA A 195 -8.75 21.58 1.50
CA ALA A 195 -8.06 21.93 2.74
C ALA A 195 -8.65 21.22 3.97
N ASN A 196 -9.93 20.84 3.96
CA ASN A 196 -10.52 20.03 5.02
C ASN A 196 -10.09 18.58 4.94
N ILE A 197 -10.06 17.99 3.73
CA ILE A 197 -9.68 16.57 3.56
C ILE A 197 -8.25 16.31 4.02
N LEU A 198 -7.31 17.19 3.67
CA LEU A 198 -5.90 17.05 4.04
C LEU A 198 -5.62 17.13 5.56
N LYS A 199 -6.62 17.46 6.38
CA LYS A 199 -6.51 17.45 7.85
C LYS A 199 -6.81 16.10 8.48
N TYR A 200 -7.42 15.19 7.73
CA TYR A 200 -7.77 13.86 8.21
C TYR A 200 -6.75 12.84 7.74
N ASP A 201 -6.61 11.76 8.51
CA ASP A 201 -5.73 10.63 8.14
C ASP A 201 -6.43 9.70 7.15
N ILE A 202 -7.76 9.56 7.30
CA ILE A 202 -8.59 8.61 6.56
C ILE A 202 -9.81 9.31 5.98
N ILE A 203 -10.09 9.08 4.70
CA ILE A 203 -11.35 9.48 4.06
C ILE A 203 -12.12 8.23 3.64
N PHE A 204 -13.33 8.07 4.19
CA PHE A 204 -14.25 7.00 3.83
C PHE A 204 -15.15 7.43 2.69
N THR A 205 -15.28 6.61 1.66
CA THR A 205 -16.24 6.78 0.58
C THR A 205 -16.85 5.44 0.19
N SER A 206 -17.83 5.47 -0.71
CA SER A 206 -18.46 4.26 -1.25
C SER A 206 -18.22 4.12 -2.74
N TYR A 207 -18.26 2.90 -3.25
CA TYR A 207 -18.17 2.63 -4.68
C TYR A 207 -19.20 3.45 -5.48
N ASN A 208 -20.45 3.52 -5.03
CA ASN A 208 -21.49 4.31 -5.67
C ASN A 208 -21.14 5.81 -5.70
N THR A 209 -20.59 6.34 -4.61
CA THR A 209 -20.13 7.75 -4.57
C THR A 209 -19.01 7.99 -5.57
N MET A 210 -18.01 7.10 -5.62
CA MET A 210 -16.92 7.16 -6.59
C MET A 210 -17.43 7.11 -8.04
N THR A 211 -18.34 6.19 -8.35
CA THR A 211 -18.93 6.08 -9.68
C THR A 211 -19.72 7.33 -10.07
N GLN A 212 -20.50 7.91 -9.15
CA GLN A 212 -21.26 9.12 -9.42
C GLN A 212 -20.34 10.31 -9.68
N GLU A 213 -19.29 10.49 -8.88
CA GLU A 213 -18.33 11.58 -9.08
C GLU A 213 -17.50 11.39 -10.35
N PHE A 214 -17.23 10.15 -10.75
CA PHE A 214 -16.53 9.85 -12.00
C PHE A 214 -17.40 10.15 -13.23
N LYS A 215 -18.70 9.85 -13.17
CA LYS A 215 -19.66 10.08 -14.27
C LYS A 215 -20.00 11.55 -14.48
N GLN A 216 -19.81 12.41 -13.47
CA GLN A 216 -19.95 13.85 -13.65
C GLN A 216 -18.89 14.30 -14.66
N THR A 217 -19.33 14.79 -15.82
CA THR A 217 -18.54 15.08 -17.02
C THR A 217 -17.38 16.05 -16.83
N ASN A 218 -17.28 16.67 -15.66
CA ASN A 218 -16.11 17.41 -15.21
C ASN A 218 -15.43 16.66 -14.05
N THR A 219 -14.65 15.62 -14.34
CA THR A 219 -13.70 15.00 -13.38
C THR A 219 -12.78 16.07 -12.75
N SER A 220 -12.51 17.14 -13.51
CA SER A 220 -11.83 18.37 -13.08
C SER A 220 -12.61 19.22 -12.06
N THR A 221 -13.84 18.87 -11.68
CA THR A 221 -14.58 19.50 -10.56
C THR A 221 -14.65 18.63 -9.31
N SER A 222 -14.67 17.31 -9.43
CA SER A 222 -14.77 16.43 -8.27
C SER A 222 -13.54 16.57 -7.36
N LEU A 223 -13.81 16.67 -6.07
CA LEU A 223 -12.80 16.89 -5.05
C LEU A 223 -11.91 15.65 -4.87
N ILE A 224 -12.52 14.46 -4.92
CA ILE A 224 -11.85 13.19 -4.61
C ILE A 224 -10.76 12.86 -5.66
N PHE A 225 -10.96 13.26 -6.91
CA PHE A 225 -10.00 13.10 -8.01
C PHE A 225 -8.93 14.21 -8.08
N LYS A 226 -9.01 15.25 -7.25
CA LYS A 226 -8.02 16.34 -7.16
C LYS A 226 -6.99 16.16 -6.06
N ILE A 227 -7.14 15.10 -5.28
CA ILE A 227 -6.32 14.80 -4.11
C ILE A 227 -5.38 13.68 -4.51
N ASN A 228 -4.09 13.88 -4.20
CA ASN A 228 -3.14 12.80 -4.24
C ASN A 228 -3.35 11.99 -2.96
N TRP A 229 -3.80 10.75 -3.12
CA TRP A 229 -3.98 9.82 -2.01
C TRP A 229 -2.65 9.15 -1.72
N HIS A 230 -2.34 8.95 -0.44
CA HIS A 230 -1.18 8.16 -0.05
C HIS A 230 -1.37 6.69 -0.43
N CYS A 231 -2.53 6.16 -0.04
CA CYS A 231 -2.94 4.79 -0.27
C CYS A 231 -4.46 4.79 -0.53
N THR A 232 -4.92 3.83 -1.34
CA THR A 232 -6.35 3.56 -1.52
C THR A 232 -6.62 2.11 -1.15
N ILE A 233 -7.49 1.90 -0.17
CA ILE A 233 -7.90 0.58 0.31
C ILE A 233 -9.31 0.29 -0.19
N LEU A 234 -9.46 -0.83 -0.89
CA LEU A 234 -10.73 -1.33 -1.39
C LEU A 234 -11.25 -2.41 -0.44
N GLY A 235 -12.33 -2.12 0.28
CA GLY A 235 -12.96 -3.07 1.19
C GLY A 235 -14.08 -3.85 0.51
N GLU A 236 -14.07 -5.18 0.65
CA GLU A 236 -15.05 -6.09 0.04
C GLU A 236 -15.17 -5.90 -1.49
N ALA A 237 -14.02 -5.81 -2.17
CA ALA A 237 -13.97 -5.82 -3.63
C ALA A 237 -14.16 -7.26 -4.14
N GLN A 238 -15.37 -7.58 -4.60
CA GLN A 238 -15.75 -8.85 -5.22
C GLN A 238 -15.90 -8.70 -6.73
#